data_AF-A0ABD3WV91-F1
#
_entry.id   AF-A0ABD3WV91-F1
#
_cell.length_a   1.000
_cell.length_b   1.000
_cell.length_c   1.000
_cell.angle_alpha   90.00
_cell.angle_beta   90.00
_cell.angle_gamma   90.00
#
_symmetry.space_group_name_H-M   'P 1'
#
loop_
_entity.id
_entity.type
_entity.pdbx_description
1 polymer ?
#
loop_
_entity_poly.entity_id
_entity_poly.type
_entity_poly.pdbx_seq_one_letter_code
_entity_poly.pdbx_strand_id
1 'polypeptide(L)'
;MNTSSTRVLGGLTPFEAYYGRSHTFSKERRSACEIWKTIRRANRRVHRSLMKSAVSPSKYKVGEKILIRYQFRKSRMPTKRYIVKGKVEAVKQNRNYLVVFKLPNKPELGVVRKRVGVENVTSLTVALEKQRKTTNVKANQSNTEKQSHKNKYYQVLTHDENLELFEGVDMAFDPTPDGNCQFSAVSHQLSKLGIYRYTNTLPSRSSLSYH
;
A
#
# COMPACT_ATOMS: atom_id res chain seq x y z
N MET A 1 43.39 -7.09 -4.31
CA MET A 1 42.78 -5.90 -3.67
C MET A 1 41.33 -5.79 -4.12
N ASN A 2 40.38 -5.57 -3.20
CA ASN A 2 38.96 -5.43 -3.52
C ASN A 2 38.69 -4.02 -4.10
N THR A 3 39.10 -3.81 -5.34
CA THR A 3 39.04 -2.51 -6.04
C THR A 3 37.85 -2.38 -6.98
N SER A 4 37.03 -3.42 -7.14
CA SER A 4 35.80 -3.34 -7.93
C SER A 4 34.69 -2.68 -7.13
N SER A 5 33.97 -1.77 -7.77
CA SER A 5 32.79 -1.14 -7.19
C SER A 5 31.66 -2.16 -7.04
N THR A 6 30.91 -2.07 -5.95
CA THR A 6 29.79 -2.98 -5.70
C THR A 6 28.48 -2.21 -5.57
N ARG A 7 27.42 -2.73 -6.19
CA ARG A 7 26.10 -2.10 -6.18
C ARG A 7 25.50 -1.99 -4.77
N VAL A 8 25.78 -2.98 -3.91
CA VAL A 8 25.34 -3.01 -2.51
C VAL A 8 26.00 -1.91 -1.67
N LEU A 9 27.23 -1.51 -2.03
CA LEU A 9 27.93 -0.39 -1.42
C LEU A 9 27.67 0.95 -2.13
N GLY A 10 26.71 1.01 -3.06
CA GLY A 10 26.36 2.23 -3.76
C GLY A 10 27.39 2.69 -4.79
N GLY A 11 28.13 1.75 -5.39
CA GLY A 11 29.19 2.06 -6.36
C GLY A 11 30.54 2.33 -5.71
N LEU A 12 30.65 2.18 -4.39
CA LEU A 12 31.92 2.19 -3.67
C LEU A 12 32.61 0.83 -3.80
N THR A 13 33.93 0.86 -3.79
CA THR A 13 34.73 -0.35 -3.60
C THR A 13 34.68 -0.78 -2.13
N PRO A 14 34.82 -2.07 -1.81
CA PRO A 14 34.96 -2.50 -0.42
C PRO A 14 36.11 -1.80 0.31
N PHE A 15 37.18 -1.45 -0.41
CA PHE A 15 38.28 -0.66 0.12
C PHE A 15 37.85 0.76 0.50
N GLU A 16 37.14 1.49 -0.37
CA GLU A 16 36.63 2.84 -0.05
C GLU A 16 35.60 2.83 1.10
N ALA A 17 34.74 1.82 1.16
CA ALA A 17 33.73 1.74 2.22
C ALA A 17 34.36 1.53 3.62
N TYR A 18 35.49 0.83 3.68
CA TYR A 18 36.19 0.49 4.93
C TYR A 18 37.29 1.51 5.27
N TYR A 19 38.16 1.83 4.30
CA TYR A 19 39.37 2.65 4.46
C TYR A 19 39.22 4.09 3.95
N GLY A 20 38.19 4.42 3.17
CA GLY A 20 37.94 5.79 2.67
C GLY A 20 37.65 6.84 3.76
N ARG A 21 37.66 6.41 5.04
CA ARG A 21 37.51 7.25 6.24
C ARG A 21 38.84 7.86 6.71
N SER A 22 39.97 7.25 6.38
CA SER A 22 41.28 7.59 6.98
C SER A 22 42.47 7.52 6.02
N HIS A 23 42.33 6.93 4.82
CA HIS A 23 43.46 6.70 3.94
C HIS A 23 43.78 7.84 2.98
N THR A 24 45.07 8.16 2.86
CA THR A 24 45.68 9.12 1.93
C THR A 24 45.59 8.72 0.45
N PHE A 25 45.27 7.45 0.14
CA PHE A 25 45.24 6.91 -1.23
C PHE A 25 43.87 6.99 -1.91
N SER A 26 42.86 7.58 -1.26
CA SER A 26 41.55 7.80 -1.89
C SER A 26 41.52 9.15 -2.61
N LYS A 27 40.96 9.19 -3.84
CA LYS A 27 40.86 10.42 -4.66
C LYS A 27 40.04 11.53 -3.99
N GLU A 28 39.12 11.20 -3.10
CA GLU A 28 38.30 12.13 -2.32
C GLU A 28 38.11 11.60 -0.91
N ARG A 29 38.44 12.41 0.11
CA ARG A 29 38.07 12.10 1.50
C ARG A 29 36.57 12.27 1.66
N ARG A 30 35.85 11.17 1.90
CA ARG A 30 34.43 11.19 2.23
C ARG A 30 34.25 10.99 3.72
N SER A 31 33.35 11.77 4.32
CA SER A 31 33.01 11.58 5.73
C SER A 31 32.39 10.19 5.93
N ALA A 32 32.59 9.60 7.11
CA ALA A 32 31.97 8.31 7.45
C ALA A 32 30.43 8.36 7.32
N CYS A 33 29.83 9.53 7.57
CA CYS A 33 28.40 9.78 7.42
C CYS A 33 27.96 9.68 5.94
N GLU A 34 28.73 10.22 5.00
CA GLU A 34 28.43 10.15 3.57
C GLU A 34 28.56 8.73 3.03
N ILE A 35 29.59 7.99 3.44
CA ILE A 35 29.75 6.57 3.12
C ILE A 35 28.54 5.77 3.64
N TRP A 36 28.09 6.02 4.86
CA TRP A 36 26.90 5.38 5.40
C TRP A 36 25.62 5.76 4.65
N LYS A 37 25.43 7.04 4.32
CA LYS A 37 24.26 7.53 3.58
C LYS A 37 24.20 6.91 2.17
N THR A 38 25.33 6.82 1.47
CA THR A 38 25.41 6.23 0.12
C THR A 38 25.06 4.75 0.14
N ILE A 39 25.68 3.96 1.03
CA ILE A 39 25.37 2.53 1.22
C ILE A 39 23.89 2.34 1.58
N ARG A 40 23.37 3.13 2.53
CA ARG A 40 21.96 3.04 2.95
C ARG A 40 20.99 3.35 1.81
N ARG A 41 21.28 4.37 0.98
CA ARG A 41 20.47 4.71 -0.20
C ARG A 41 20.51 3.57 -1.22
N ALA A 42 21.68 3.00 -1.49
CA ALA A 42 21.84 1.90 -2.42
C ALA A 42 21.07 0.65 -1.98
N ASN A 43 21.23 0.25 -0.72
CA ASN A 43 20.48 -0.87 -0.13
C ASN A 43 18.97 -0.63 -0.15
N ARG A 44 18.51 0.61 0.10
CA ARG A 44 17.09 0.96 0.00
C ARG A 44 16.58 0.83 -1.44
N ARG A 45 17.34 1.24 -2.46
CA ARG A 45 16.97 1.07 -3.88
C ARG A 45 16.89 -0.40 -4.26
N VAL A 46 17.90 -1.19 -3.90
CA VAL A 46 17.92 -2.64 -4.17
C VAL A 46 16.73 -3.32 -3.48
N HIS A 47 16.50 -3.01 -2.21
CA HIS A 47 15.37 -3.54 -1.46
C HIS A 47 14.03 -3.19 -2.12
N ARG A 48 13.82 -1.93 -2.55
CA ARG A 48 12.62 -1.53 -3.29
C ARG A 48 12.46 -2.31 -4.60
N SER A 49 13.54 -2.50 -5.36
CA SER A 49 13.51 -3.27 -6.60
C SER A 49 13.12 -4.72 -6.34
N LEU A 50 13.71 -5.35 -5.31
CA LEU A 50 13.38 -6.72 -4.92
C LEU A 50 11.93 -6.84 -4.44
N MET A 51 11.42 -5.84 -3.71
CA MET A 51 10.03 -5.84 -3.25
C MET A 51 9.02 -5.59 -4.38
N LYS A 52 9.43 -4.89 -5.46
CA LYS A 52 8.59 -4.72 -6.66
C LYS A 52 8.39 -6.04 -7.42
N SER A 53 9.42 -6.87 -7.52
CA SER A 53 9.34 -8.18 -8.18
C SER A 53 8.95 -9.32 -7.25
N ALA A 54 8.90 -9.08 -5.93
CA ALA A 54 8.52 -10.09 -4.96
C ALA A 54 7.07 -10.52 -5.16
N VAL A 55 6.86 -11.83 -5.29
CA VAL A 55 5.51 -12.43 -5.29
C VAL A 55 4.84 -12.08 -3.97
N SER A 56 3.63 -11.52 -4.06
CA SER A 56 2.83 -11.22 -2.87
C SER A 56 2.61 -12.50 -2.06
N PRO A 57 2.81 -12.47 -0.74
CA PRO A 57 2.65 -13.66 0.09
C PRO A 57 1.19 -14.13 0.07
N SER A 58 1.00 -15.45 0.14
CA SER A 58 -0.32 -16.06 0.16
C SER A 58 -1.14 -15.59 1.35
N LYS A 59 -2.44 -15.36 1.11
CA LYS A 59 -3.40 -14.98 2.14
C LYS A 59 -4.21 -16.20 2.54
N TYR A 60 -4.44 -16.36 3.85
CA TYR A 60 -5.24 -17.44 4.42
C TYR A 60 -6.51 -16.90 5.06
N LYS A 61 -7.60 -17.66 4.93
CA LYS A 61 -8.91 -17.31 5.51
C LYS A 61 -9.01 -17.80 6.96
N VAL A 62 -9.87 -17.17 7.75
CA VAL A 62 -10.24 -17.68 9.07
C VAL A 62 -10.88 -19.06 8.91
N GLY A 63 -10.47 -19.99 9.76
CA GLY A 63 -10.93 -21.38 9.74
C GLY A 63 -10.13 -22.31 8.82
N GLU A 64 -9.18 -21.79 8.06
CA GLU A 64 -8.41 -22.58 7.09
C GLU A 64 -7.37 -23.49 7.77
N LYS A 65 -7.21 -24.72 7.26
CA LYS A 65 -6.18 -25.67 7.70
C LYS A 65 -4.85 -25.35 7.03
N ILE A 66 -3.79 -25.22 7.83
CA ILE A 66 -2.47 -24.77 7.39
C ILE A 66 -1.36 -25.65 8.00
N LEU A 67 -0.20 -25.61 7.37
CA LEU A 67 1.05 -26.15 7.90
C LEU A 67 1.89 -25.00 8.46
N ILE A 68 2.38 -25.19 9.69
CA ILE A 68 3.10 -24.19 10.46
C ILE A 68 4.52 -24.68 10.72
N ARG A 69 5.51 -23.85 10.43
CA ARG A 69 6.92 -24.12 10.72
C ARG A 69 7.27 -23.68 12.14
N TYR A 70 7.28 -24.62 13.08
CA TYR A 70 7.62 -24.43 14.50
C TYR A 70 9.04 -24.95 14.76
N GLN A 71 9.91 -24.44 15.61
CA GLN A 71 9.78 -23.38 16.60
C GLN A 71 10.07 -21.99 16.05
N PHE A 72 9.39 -20.98 16.61
CA PHE A 72 9.51 -19.58 16.18
C PHE A 72 10.68 -18.82 16.82
N ARG A 73 11.53 -19.50 17.61
CA ARG A 73 12.64 -18.84 18.31
C ARG A 73 13.70 -18.39 17.30
N LYS A 74 14.08 -17.11 17.39
CA LYS A 74 15.26 -16.57 16.71
C LYS A 74 16.48 -16.92 17.55
N SER A 75 17.34 -17.80 17.06
CA SER A 75 18.61 -18.15 17.69
C SER A 75 19.74 -17.83 16.71
N ARG A 76 20.92 -17.48 17.23
CA ARG A 76 22.14 -17.31 16.42
C ARG A 76 22.52 -18.60 15.71
N MET A 77 22.22 -19.75 16.32
CA MET A 77 22.42 -21.06 15.73
C MET A 77 21.12 -21.62 15.14
N PRO A 78 21.17 -22.26 13.97
CA PRO A 78 20.00 -22.91 13.37
C PRO A 78 19.52 -24.02 14.31
N THR A 79 18.24 -23.95 14.68
CA THR A 79 17.58 -24.99 15.50
C THR A 79 16.61 -25.78 14.63
N LYS A 80 16.47 -27.08 14.90
CA LYS A 80 15.54 -27.96 14.16
C LYS A 80 14.12 -27.40 14.24
N ARG A 81 13.46 -27.32 13.09
CA ARG A 81 12.06 -26.88 12.97
C ARG A 81 11.19 -28.06 12.52
N TYR A 82 10.08 -28.26 13.22
CA TYR A 82 8.98 -29.16 12.94
C TYR A 82 7.91 -28.49 12.09
N ILE A 83 7.23 -29.29 11.27
CA ILE A 83 6.04 -28.87 10.54
C ILE A 83 4.84 -29.39 11.30
N VAL A 84 3.93 -28.49 11.68
CA VAL A 84 2.77 -28.80 12.51
C VAL A 84 1.50 -28.39 11.78
N LYS A 85 0.46 -29.24 11.85
CA LYS A 85 -0.86 -28.92 11.32
C LYS A 85 -1.61 -28.01 12.30
N GLY A 86 -2.21 -26.94 11.77
CA GLY A 86 -2.99 -25.99 12.55
C GLY A 86 -4.15 -25.40 11.79
N LYS A 87 -4.91 -24.54 12.48
CA LYS A 87 -6.05 -23.82 11.92
C LYS A 87 -5.89 -22.32 12.18
N VAL A 88 -6.23 -21.49 11.20
CA VAL A 88 -6.27 -20.04 11.38
C VAL A 88 -7.52 -19.67 12.19
N GLU A 89 -7.34 -18.95 13.28
CA GLU A 89 -8.44 -18.47 14.14
C GLU A 89 -8.77 -17.00 13.88
N ALA A 90 -7.75 -16.16 13.67
CA ALA A 90 -7.95 -14.75 13.36
C ALA A 90 -6.85 -14.21 12.45
N VAL A 91 -7.21 -13.19 11.65
CA VAL A 91 -6.30 -12.46 10.75
C VAL A 91 -6.17 -11.02 11.26
N LYS A 92 -4.94 -10.53 11.42
CA LYS A 92 -4.67 -9.10 11.68
C LYS A 92 -4.07 -8.40 10.46
N GLN A 93 -4.19 -7.07 10.42
CA GLN A 93 -3.80 -6.20 9.30
C GLN A 93 -2.33 -6.37 8.85
N ASN A 94 -1.41 -6.75 9.75
CA ASN A 94 0.02 -6.90 9.45
C ASN A 94 0.43 -8.28 8.92
N ARG A 95 -0.50 -9.02 8.29
CA ARG A 95 -0.26 -10.38 7.77
C ARG A 95 0.26 -11.35 8.85
N ASN A 96 -0.12 -11.09 10.10
CA ASN A 96 0.10 -11.99 11.21
C ASN A 96 -1.20 -12.77 11.45
N TYR A 97 -1.07 -14.09 11.51
CA TYR A 97 -2.17 -15.00 11.73
C TYR A 97 -2.14 -15.47 13.18
N LEU A 98 -3.29 -15.43 13.86
CA LEU A 98 -3.48 -16.17 15.09
C LEU A 98 -3.84 -17.60 14.70
N VAL A 99 -2.97 -18.54 15.06
CA VAL A 99 -3.10 -19.94 14.66
C VAL A 99 -3.18 -20.83 15.88
N VAL A 100 -3.99 -21.86 15.74
CA VAL A 100 -4.30 -22.84 16.78
C VAL A 100 -3.75 -24.18 16.32
N PHE A 101 -2.86 -24.77 17.10
CA PHE A 101 -2.18 -26.02 16.75
C PHE A 101 -1.77 -26.81 17.99
N LYS A 102 -1.51 -28.11 17.81
CA LYS A 102 -1.03 -29.00 18.89
C LYS A 102 0.48 -29.13 18.83
N LEU A 103 1.15 -29.09 19.98
CA LEU A 103 2.61 -29.23 20.02
C LEU A 103 3.02 -30.71 19.92
N PRO A 104 3.93 -31.08 18.99
CA PRO A 104 4.41 -32.45 18.90
C PRO A 104 5.25 -32.85 20.13
N ASN A 105 5.97 -31.89 20.73
CA ASN A 105 6.92 -32.18 21.82
C ASN A 105 6.30 -32.12 23.21
N LYS A 106 5.08 -31.60 23.35
CA LYS A 106 4.38 -31.42 24.63
C LYS A 106 2.88 -31.64 24.41
N PRO A 107 2.42 -32.88 24.23
CA PRO A 107 1.01 -33.17 24.01
C PRO A 107 0.13 -32.76 25.21
N GLU A 108 0.70 -32.77 26.42
CA GLU A 108 0.04 -32.37 27.68
C GLU A 108 -0.43 -30.91 27.69
N LEU A 109 0.28 -30.00 26.99
CA LEU A 109 -0.15 -28.61 26.85
C LEU A 109 -1.39 -28.46 25.95
N GLY A 110 -1.83 -29.54 25.30
CA GLY A 110 -2.99 -29.57 24.44
C GLY A 110 -2.88 -28.62 23.25
N VAL A 111 -3.89 -27.76 23.11
CA VAL A 111 -4.04 -26.85 21.97
C VAL A 111 -3.43 -25.49 22.31
N VAL A 112 -2.41 -25.09 21.55
CA VAL A 112 -1.70 -23.84 21.73
C VAL A 112 -2.15 -22.81 20.70
N ARG A 113 -2.38 -21.58 21.17
CA ARG A 113 -2.66 -20.42 20.32
C ARG A 113 -1.41 -19.56 20.22
N LYS A 114 -0.98 -19.24 18.99
CA LYS A 114 0.18 -18.38 18.79
C LYS A 114 0.02 -17.48 17.57
N ARG A 115 0.64 -16.30 17.64
CA ARG A 115 0.76 -15.39 16.51
C ARG A 115 1.94 -15.80 15.66
N VAL A 116 1.71 -15.94 14.36
CA VAL A 116 2.69 -16.43 13.40
C VAL A 116 2.64 -15.56 12.14
N GLY A 117 3.81 -15.11 11.68
CA GLY A 117 3.94 -14.39 10.42
C GLY A 117 3.82 -15.33 9.21
N VAL A 118 3.46 -14.79 8.05
CA VAL A 118 3.23 -15.57 6.83
C VAL A 118 4.44 -16.43 6.45
N GLU A 119 5.65 -16.00 6.78
CA GLU A 119 6.89 -16.72 6.47
C GLU A 119 7.01 -18.09 7.14
N ASN A 120 6.16 -18.38 8.12
CA ASN A 120 6.11 -19.67 8.82
C ASN A 120 4.79 -20.41 8.59
N VAL A 121 3.96 -19.97 7.63
CA VAL A 121 2.66 -20.56 7.31
C VAL A 121 2.62 -20.97 5.84
N THR A 122 2.15 -22.18 5.57
CA THR A 122 1.98 -22.72 4.22
C THR A 122 0.65 -23.46 4.10
N SER A 123 0.07 -23.48 2.90
CA SER A 123 -1.08 -24.35 2.59
C SER A 123 -0.73 -25.84 2.80
N LEU A 124 -1.74 -26.70 2.90
CA LEU A 124 -1.54 -28.14 3.04
C LEU A 124 -0.79 -28.77 1.86
N THR A 125 -1.00 -28.26 0.64
CA THR A 125 -0.38 -28.81 -0.57
C THR A 125 0.35 -27.73 -1.37
N VAL A 126 1.43 -28.13 -2.05
CA VAL A 126 2.22 -27.26 -2.93
C VAL A 126 1.39 -26.75 -4.11
N ALA A 127 0.45 -27.57 -4.61
CA ALA A 127 -0.44 -27.20 -5.71
C ALA A 127 -1.35 -26.02 -5.34
N LEU A 128 -2.00 -26.07 -4.17
CA LEU A 128 -2.83 -24.97 -3.67
C LEU A 128 -2.02 -23.67 -3.51
N GLU A 129 -0.78 -23.79 -3.03
CA GLU A 129 0.11 -22.65 -2.85
C GLU A 129 0.53 -22.03 -4.21
N LYS A 130 0.83 -22.86 -5.21
CA LYS A 130 1.12 -22.39 -6.58
C LYS A 130 -0.10 -21.70 -7.20
N GLN A 131 -1.29 -22.27 -7.04
CA GLN A 131 -2.54 -21.69 -7.56
C GLN A 131 -2.86 -20.34 -6.91
N ARG A 132 -2.60 -20.18 -5.61
CA ARG A 132 -2.77 -18.89 -4.92
C ARG A 132 -1.80 -17.84 -5.43
N LYS A 133 -0.56 -18.22 -5.71
CA LYS A 133 0.43 -17.30 -6.28
C LYS A 133 0.01 -16.83 -7.67
N THR A 134 -0.43 -17.73 -8.54
CA THR A 134 -0.83 -17.37 -9.90
C THR A 134 -2.09 -16.49 -9.93
N THR A 135 -3.10 -16.81 -9.10
CA THR A 135 -4.31 -15.98 -8.96
C THR A 135 -4.01 -14.58 -8.43
N ASN A 136 -3.15 -14.46 -7.41
CA ASN A 136 -2.72 -13.16 -6.89
C ASN A 136 -1.95 -12.34 -7.93
N VAL A 137 -1.07 -12.98 -8.72
CA VAL A 137 -0.34 -12.29 -9.80
C VAL A 137 -1.30 -11.77 -10.87
N LYS A 138 -2.24 -12.60 -11.33
CA LYS A 138 -3.26 -12.21 -12.32
C LYS A 138 -4.12 -11.04 -11.83
N ALA A 139 -4.59 -11.10 -10.58
CA ALA A 139 -5.39 -10.02 -10.00
C ALA A 139 -4.59 -8.70 -9.94
N ASN A 140 -3.32 -8.75 -9.54
CA ASN A 140 -2.46 -7.57 -9.51
C ASN A 140 -2.19 -7.00 -10.92
N GLN A 141 -1.97 -7.86 -11.92
CA GLN A 141 -1.82 -7.44 -13.31
C GLN A 141 -3.10 -6.72 -13.79
N SER A 142 -4.28 -7.31 -13.58
CA SER A 142 -5.55 -6.70 -13.98
C SER A 142 -5.81 -5.34 -13.30
N ASN A 143 -5.42 -5.18 -12.03
CA ASN A 143 -5.57 -3.90 -11.33
C ASN A 143 -4.59 -2.85 -11.87
N THR A 144 -3.37 -3.28 -12.22
CA THR A 144 -2.36 -2.40 -12.82
C THR A 144 -2.81 -1.95 -14.22
N GLU A 145 -3.37 -2.86 -15.02
CA GLU A 145 -3.95 -2.58 -16.32
C GLU A 145 -5.13 -1.62 -16.21
N LYS A 146 -6.08 -1.88 -15.29
CA LYS A 146 -7.20 -0.97 -15.01
C LYS A 146 -6.72 0.41 -14.60
N GLN A 147 -5.72 0.51 -13.72
CA GLN A 147 -5.17 1.78 -13.30
C GLN A 147 -4.46 2.50 -14.44
N SER A 148 -3.71 1.77 -15.28
CA SER A 148 -3.04 2.34 -16.46
C SER A 148 -4.06 2.81 -17.49
N HIS A 149 -5.12 2.05 -17.72
CA HIS A 149 -6.21 2.42 -18.61
C HIS A 149 -6.90 3.69 -18.08
N LYS A 150 -7.24 3.72 -16.79
CA LYS A 150 -7.79 4.92 -16.15
C LYS A 150 -6.85 6.11 -16.32
N ASN A 151 -5.57 5.98 -16.00
CA ASN A 151 -4.62 7.09 -16.14
C ASN A 151 -4.46 7.57 -17.59
N LYS A 152 -4.66 6.68 -18.58
CA LYS A 152 -4.52 7.02 -20.00
C LYS A 152 -5.77 7.66 -20.60
N TYR A 153 -6.96 7.20 -20.19
CA TYR A 153 -8.22 7.55 -20.85
C TYR A 153 -9.20 8.32 -19.94
N TYR A 154 -8.95 8.43 -18.64
CA TYR A 154 -9.78 9.23 -17.75
C TYR A 154 -9.40 10.70 -17.91
N GLN A 155 -10.02 11.35 -18.90
CA GLN A 155 -10.07 12.80 -19.01
C GLN A 155 -11.32 13.27 -18.27
N VAL A 156 -11.13 14.09 -17.24
CA VAL A 156 -12.24 14.79 -16.59
C VAL A 156 -12.59 15.94 -17.53
N LEU A 157 -13.77 15.86 -18.16
CA LEU A 157 -14.27 16.93 -18.99
C LEU A 157 -14.43 18.19 -18.14
N THR A 158 -13.91 19.30 -18.65
CA THR A 158 -14.10 20.62 -18.07
C THR A 158 -15.57 21.06 -18.21
N HIS A 159 -15.97 22.12 -17.50
CA HIS A 159 -17.34 22.63 -17.61
C HIS A 159 -17.65 22.99 -19.07
N ASP A 160 -16.75 23.71 -19.73
CA ASP A 160 -16.93 24.17 -21.10
C ASP A 160 -17.06 23.00 -22.09
N GLU A 161 -16.23 21.97 -21.97
CA GLU A 161 -16.32 20.75 -22.78
C GLU A 161 -17.65 19.98 -22.54
N ASN A 162 -18.19 20.02 -21.31
CA ASN A 162 -19.52 19.48 -21.06
C ASN A 162 -20.63 20.33 -21.70
N LEU A 163 -20.46 21.65 -21.82
CA LEU A 163 -21.43 22.51 -22.50
C LEU A 163 -21.47 22.25 -24.01
N GLU A 164 -20.30 22.03 -24.63
CA GLU A 164 -20.20 21.64 -26.05
C GLU A 164 -20.93 20.31 -26.35
N LEU A 165 -20.96 19.37 -25.40
CA LEU A 165 -21.72 18.12 -25.52
C LEU A 165 -23.25 18.32 -25.55
N PHE A 166 -23.75 19.48 -25.14
CA PHE A 166 -25.18 19.85 -25.19
C PHE A 166 -25.51 20.79 -26.35
N GLU A 167 -24.66 20.89 -27.38
CA GLU A 167 -24.96 21.66 -28.60
C GLU A 167 -26.35 21.27 -29.16
N GLY A 168 -27.22 22.28 -29.30
CA GLY A 168 -28.62 22.13 -29.73
C GLY A 168 -29.66 22.13 -28.60
N VAL A 169 -29.23 22.21 -27.34
CA VAL A 169 -30.11 22.42 -26.18
C VAL A 169 -29.89 23.82 -25.61
N ASP A 170 -30.93 24.66 -25.66
CA ASP A 170 -30.87 26.00 -25.04
C ASP A 170 -30.84 25.87 -23.52
N MET A 171 -29.67 26.16 -22.92
CA MET A 171 -29.56 26.27 -21.47
C MET A 171 -30.35 27.47 -20.98
N ALA A 172 -31.47 27.20 -20.31
CA ALA A 172 -32.34 28.24 -19.79
C ALA A 172 -31.77 28.94 -18.54
N PHE A 173 -30.83 28.33 -17.83
CA PHE A 173 -30.26 28.88 -16.59
C PHE A 173 -28.91 28.23 -16.23
N ASP A 174 -27.87 29.04 -16.07
CA ASP A 174 -26.54 28.61 -15.66
C ASP A 174 -26.22 29.13 -14.23
N PRO A 175 -26.29 28.28 -13.19
CA PRO A 175 -26.08 28.71 -11.81
C PRO A 175 -24.61 28.94 -11.46
N THR A 176 -24.33 29.92 -10.58
CA THR A 176 -22.97 30.11 -10.05
C THR A 176 -22.50 28.88 -9.26
N PRO A 177 -21.18 28.56 -9.29
CA PRO A 177 -20.61 27.34 -8.70
C PRO A 177 -20.47 27.40 -7.16
N ASP A 178 -21.28 28.22 -6.48
CA ASP A 178 -21.20 28.44 -5.02
C ASP A 178 -21.91 27.35 -4.20
N GLY A 179 -22.25 26.22 -4.83
CA GLY A 179 -22.95 25.09 -4.20
C GLY A 179 -24.47 25.30 -3.99
N ASN A 180 -25.00 26.48 -4.29
CA ASN A 180 -26.43 26.81 -4.20
C ASN A 180 -27.18 26.68 -5.54
N CYS A 181 -26.66 25.90 -6.48
CA CYS A 181 -27.19 25.80 -7.84
C CYS A 181 -28.65 25.30 -7.93
N GLN A 182 -29.02 24.32 -7.10
CA GLN A 182 -30.39 23.81 -6.96
C GLN A 182 -31.34 24.91 -6.47
N PHE A 183 -30.83 25.68 -5.50
CA PHE A 183 -31.31 26.95 -5.00
C PHE A 183 -31.88 27.84 -6.12
N SER A 184 -30.89 28.31 -6.88
CA SER A 184 -31.03 29.36 -7.87
C SER A 184 -31.85 28.89 -9.07
N ALA A 185 -31.73 27.63 -9.48
CA ALA A 185 -32.50 27.06 -10.59
C ALA A 185 -34.01 27.06 -10.30
N VAL A 186 -34.40 26.66 -9.08
CA VAL A 186 -35.80 26.72 -8.64
C VAL A 186 -36.27 28.17 -8.58
N SER A 187 -35.46 29.09 -8.05
CA SER A 187 -35.83 30.51 -7.99
C SER A 187 -36.04 31.14 -9.37
N HIS A 188 -35.20 30.77 -10.34
CA HIS A 188 -35.29 31.25 -11.71
C HIS A 188 -36.57 30.77 -12.39
N GLN A 189 -36.93 29.49 -12.20
CA GLN A 189 -38.17 28.95 -12.75
C GLN A 189 -39.42 29.56 -12.09
N LEU A 190 -39.39 29.81 -10.78
CA LEU A 190 -40.46 30.50 -10.06
C LEU A 190 -40.62 31.96 -10.49
N SER A 191 -39.50 32.66 -10.76
CA SER A 191 -39.50 34.01 -11.32
C SER A 191 -40.18 34.08 -12.69
N LYS A 192 -39.97 33.08 -13.56
CA LYS A 192 -40.69 32.97 -14.83
C LYS A 192 -42.21 32.80 -14.66
N LEU A 193 -42.64 32.24 -13.54
CA LEU A 193 -44.06 32.10 -13.16
C LEU A 193 -44.58 33.33 -12.38
N GLY A 194 -43.78 34.39 -12.25
CA GLY A 194 -44.14 35.62 -11.53
C GLY A 194 -44.07 35.50 -10.00
N ILE A 195 -43.45 34.45 -9.47
CA ILE A 195 -43.30 34.22 -8.03
C ILE A 195 -41.92 34.72 -7.59
N TYR A 196 -41.90 35.85 -6.89
CA TYR A 196 -40.68 36.47 -6.39
C TYR A 196 -40.50 36.24 -4.89
N ARG A 197 -39.24 36.22 -4.45
CA ARG A 197 -38.92 36.19 -3.02
C ARG A 197 -39.23 37.54 -2.39
N TYR A 198 -40.06 37.54 -1.35
CA TYR A 198 -40.24 38.71 -0.49
C TYR A 198 -39.02 38.86 0.43
N THR A 199 -38.37 40.02 0.44
CA THR A 199 -37.07 40.24 1.14
C THR A 199 -37.17 40.33 2.67
N ASN A 200 -38.37 40.20 3.25
CA ASN A 200 -38.59 40.50 4.68
C ASN A 200 -38.59 39.29 5.62
N THR A 201 -38.16 38.10 5.17
CA THR A 201 -38.09 36.91 6.05
C THR A 201 -36.76 36.16 5.92
N LEU A 202 -35.66 36.84 6.20
CA LEU A 202 -34.46 36.19 6.71
C LEU A 202 -34.33 36.61 8.18
N PRO A 203 -34.27 35.69 9.16
CA PRO A 203 -33.79 36.05 10.48
C PRO A 203 -32.37 36.58 10.30
N SER A 204 -32.12 37.82 10.71
CA SER A 204 -30.80 38.40 10.80
C SER A 204 -29.92 37.50 11.66
N ARG A 205 -29.15 36.61 11.03
CA ARG A 205 -28.05 35.93 11.70
C ARG A 205 -26.90 36.90 11.76
N SER A 206 -26.85 37.61 12.88
CA SER A 206 -25.75 38.42 13.37
C SER A 206 -24.39 37.88 12.97
N SER A 207 -23.59 38.77 12.41
CA SER A 207 -22.14 38.71 12.27
C SER A 207 -21.45 37.98 13.43
N LEU A 208 -20.83 36.84 13.15
CA LEU A 208 -19.75 36.28 13.96
C LEU A 208 -18.45 36.92 13.45
N SER A 209 -18.10 38.04 14.07
CA SER A 209 -16.74 38.59 14.05
C SER A 209 -15.81 37.65 14.82
N TYR A 210 -14.85 37.05 14.12
CA TYR A 210 -13.70 36.42 14.76
C TYR A 210 -12.68 37.52 15.08
N HIS A 211 -12.40 37.69 16.37
CA HIS A 211 -11.15 38.26 16.86
C HIS A 211 -10.14 37.12 17.08
#